data_AF-A0A6A7BQ24-F1
#
_entry.id   AF-A0A6A7BQ24-F1
#
_cell.length_a   1.000
_cell.length_b   1.000
_cell.length_c   1.000
_cell.angle_alpha   90.00
_cell.angle_beta   90.00
_cell.angle_gamma   90.00
#
_symmetry.space_group_name_H-M   'P 1'
#
loop_
_entity.id
_entity.type
_entity.pdbx_description
1 polymer ?
#
loop_
_entity_poly.entity_id
_entity_poly.type
_entity_poly.pdbx_seq_one_letter_code
_entity_poly.pdbx_strand_id
1 'polypeptide(L)'
;FTHRISEDELGILNKFTESVPVRVGALAEALGLRVVLATLPMNISGMIQPDGNGHVIKINRFESKERQRFTIAHEIAHYLLHKDKINTGIVDSVLYRSKLSSKIEAEANKLGAEIVMPSGAVSQAISRAGGNPDDEDVAELASQFGLREYVPLLKTGVAELEAYRALYPSVKSSLFPVFSARPWPNASHFEFTLRKIRETIEDHPFGFALDSDRYRHGGKRPAQDEFDALFDERLGYAHYYDVVASFANATPVLLPTANADVLIRQIGNAERLDRGLIIHQRRDATVPLSRLITRLPPLPHDTVVIVDAGWSRNYLDLEAWAIPVIERVVAALPEAEVVVMSSSFPDSFTHIVGDQEEDGTERRLYAAARQRFQQTDLTFGDWASTRPSQGGGGNTIPSRIDVAKMNSWHIFRADPDDDPGFPELDTRKNRWRFGGYGDSLIRSDDGEPWWIPSPCSV
;
A
#
# COMPACT_ATOMS: atom_id res chain seq x y z
N PHE A 1 -19.85 -23.50 6.92
CA PHE A 1 -21.14 -22.86 6.59
C PHE A 1 -21.89 -23.57 5.47
N THR A 2 -21.26 -24.50 4.75
CA THR A 2 -21.81 -25.26 3.61
C THR A 2 -23.14 -25.98 3.89
N HIS A 3 -23.33 -26.53 5.10
CA HIS A 3 -24.60 -27.18 5.49
C HIS A 3 -25.81 -26.22 5.60
N ARG A 4 -25.60 -24.90 5.49
CA ARG A 4 -26.65 -23.87 5.52
C ARG A 4 -26.96 -23.31 4.12
N ILE A 5 -26.19 -23.70 3.12
CA ILE A 5 -26.35 -23.30 1.72
C ILE A 5 -27.08 -24.44 1.02
N SER A 6 -28.04 -24.13 0.13
CA SER A 6 -28.72 -25.17 -0.64
C SER A 6 -27.75 -25.92 -1.55
N GLU A 7 -28.05 -27.18 -1.89
CA GLU A 7 -27.16 -27.99 -2.73
C GLU A 7 -26.92 -27.35 -4.11
N ASP A 8 -27.95 -26.72 -4.69
CA ASP A 8 -27.85 -26.03 -5.97
C ASP A 8 -26.93 -24.79 -5.89
N GLU A 9 -27.14 -23.92 -4.88
CA GLU A 9 -26.32 -22.73 -4.65
C GLU A 9 -24.86 -23.11 -4.33
N LEU A 10 -24.66 -24.20 -3.58
CA LEU A 10 -23.33 -24.72 -3.27
C LEU A 10 -22.63 -25.30 -4.51
N GLY A 11 -23.37 -25.99 -5.39
CA GLY A 11 -22.87 -26.47 -6.67
C GLY A 11 -22.41 -25.33 -7.58
N ILE A 12 -23.18 -24.24 -7.64
CA ILE A 12 -22.80 -23.03 -8.37
C ILE A 12 -21.55 -22.41 -7.73
N LEU A 13 -21.54 -22.21 -6.42
CA LEU A 13 -20.40 -21.62 -5.71
C LEU A 13 -19.11 -22.39 -5.99
N ASN A 14 -19.12 -23.70 -5.83
CA ASN A 14 -17.96 -24.56 -6.07
C ASN A 14 -17.43 -24.44 -7.50
N LYS A 15 -18.33 -24.45 -8.50
CA LYS A 15 -17.95 -24.32 -9.91
C LYS A 15 -17.18 -23.03 -10.19
N PHE A 16 -17.52 -21.92 -9.53
CA PHE A 16 -16.85 -20.64 -9.74
C PHE A 16 -15.57 -20.48 -8.91
N THR A 17 -15.44 -21.19 -7.78
CA THR A 17 -14.26 -21.15 -6.92
C THR A 17 -13.16 -22.15 -7.32
N GLU A 18 -13.41 -22.99 -8.32
CA GLU A 18 -12.40 -23.88 -8.95
C GLU A 18 -11.36 -23.13 -9.78
N SER A 19 -11.64 -21.89 -10.21
CA SER A 19 -10.75 -21.08 -11.05
C SER A 19 -10.52 -19.70 -10.45
N VAL A 20 -9.26 -19.24 -10.46
CA VAL A 20 -8.85 -17.92 -9.96
C VAL A 20 -8.39 -17.01 -11.12
N PRO A 21 -8.63 -15.69 -11.08
CA PRO A 21 -9.41 -14.97 -10.07
C PRO A 21 -10.91 -15.32 -10.17
N VAL A 22 -11.58 -15.48 -9.02
CA VAL A 22 -13.02 -15.78 -8.99
C VAL A 22 -13.80 -14.62 -9.59
N ARG A 23 -14.57 -14.91 -10.63
CA ARG A 23 -15.41 -13.95 -11.37
C ARG A 23 -16.69 -13.66 -10.59
N VAL A 24 -16.57 -12.87 -9.51
CA VAL A 24 -17.66 -12.61 -8.55
C VAL A 24 -18.95 -12.06 -9.17
N GLY A 25 -18.86 -11.27 -10.25
CA GLY A 25 -20.05 -10.78 -10.97
C GLY A 25 -20.80 -11.89 -11.70
N ALA A 26 -20.08 -12.83 -12.32
CA ALA A 26 -20.68 -13.98 -13.00
C ALA A 26 -21.21 -15.02 -12.00
N LEU A 27 -20.54 -15.16 -10.84
CA LEU A 27 -21.06 -15.94 -9.71
C LEU A 27 -22.40 -15.36 -9.21
N ALA A 28 -22.47 -14.04 -9.00
CA ALA A 28 -23.70 -13.37 -8.62
C ALA A 28 -24.82 -13.64 -9.63
N GLU A 29 -24.55 -13.45 -10.92
CA GLU A 29 -25.52 -13.70 -11.99
C GLU A 29 -26.02 -15.15 -12.01
N ALA A 30 -25.12 -16.12 -11.86
CA ALA A 30 -25.47 -17.54 -11.79
C ALA A 30 -26.34 -17.90 -10.57
N LEU A 31 -26.18 -17.16 -9.47
CA LEU A 31 -27.03 -17.28 -8.27
C LEU A 31 -28.37 -16.53 -8.39
N GLY A 32 -28.64 -15.90 -9.54
CA GLY A 32 -29.84 -15.08 -9.78
C GLY A 32 -29.77 -13.68 -9.17
N LEU A 33 -28.57 -13.20 -8.85
CA LEU A 33 -28.33 -11.89 -8.25
C LEU A 33 -27.93 -10.88 -9.32
N ARG A 34 -28.63 -9.75 -9.37
CA ARG A 34 -28.29 -8.66 -10.28
C ARG A 34 -27.30 -7.72 -9.59
N VAL A 35 -26.10 -7.54 -10.16
CA VAL A 35 -25.12 -6.57 -9.64
C VAL A 35 -25.22 -5.26 -10.42
N VAL A 36 -25.35 -4.14 -9.71
CA VAL A 36 -25.31 -2.81 -10.32
C VAL A 36 -24.42 -1.85 -9.56
N LEU A 37 -23.69 -1.03 -10.31
CA LEU A 37 -22.95 0.11 -9.77
C LEU A 37 -23.92 1.24 -9.47
N ALA A 38 -24.04 1.62 -8.20
CA ALA A 38 -24.91 2.68 -7.71
C ALA A 38 -24.09 3.75 -6.99
N THR A 39 -24.61 4.98 -7.00
CA THR A 39 -24.15 6.04 -6.10
C THR A 39 -24.75 5.76 -4.73
N LEU A 40 -23.94 5.26 -3.79
CA LEU A 40 -24.36 4.97 -2.42
C LEU A 40 -23.79 6.02 -1.45
N PRO A 41 -24.43 6.26 -0.29
CA PRO A 41 -23.89 7.11 0.77
C PRO A 41 -22.47 6.73 1.17
N MET A 42 -21.72 7.73 1.64
CA MET A 42 -20.33 7.60 2.07
C MET A 42 -20.10 6.75 3.34
N ASN A 43 -20.89 5.73 3.60
CA ASN A 43 -20.62 4.74 4.65
C ASN A 43 -21.13 3.35 4.25
N ILE A 44 -21.45 3.18 2.97
CA ILE A 44 -22.03 1.97 2.42
C ILE A 44 -21.23 1.55 1.19
N SER A 45 -20.47 0.47 1.34
CA SER A 45 -19.73 -0.17 0.25
C SER A 45 -20.64 -0.92 -0.70
N GLY A 46 -21.61 -1.63 -0.13
CA GLY A 46 -22.60 -2.40 -0.87
C GLY A 46 -23.86 -2.59 -0.07
N MET A 47 -24.92 -2.98 -0.77
CA MET A 47 -26.13 -3.47 -0.15
C MET A 47 -26.84 -4.47 -1.07
N ILE A 48 -27.38 -5.52 -0.47
CA ILE A 48 -28.31 -6.42 -1.12
C ILE A 48 -29.75 -6.11 -0.71
N GLN A 49 -30.67 -6.09 -1.68
CA GLN A 49 -32.10 -5.92 -1.42
C GLN A 49 -32.95 -6.75 -2.38
N PRO A 50 -34.19 -7.10 -2.01
CA PRO A 50 -35.14 -7.73 -2.94
C PRO A 50 -35.46 -6.79 -4.12
N ASP A 51 -35.62 -7.36 -5.31
CA ASP A 51 -35.93 -6.63 -6.54
C ASP A 51 -36.85 -7.46 -7.43
N GLY A 52 -38.16 -7.43 -7.16
CA GLY A 52 -39.28 -7.95 -7.98
C GLY A 52 -39.23 -9.44 -8.37
N ASN A 53 -38.16 -9.85 -9.05
CA ASN A 53 -37.84 -11.18 -9.58
C ASN A 53 -36.64 -11.84 -8.87
N GLY A 54 -36.08 -11.26 -7.80
CA GLY A 54 -34.92 -11.82 -7.11
C GLY A 54 -34.30 -10.82 -6.12
N HIS A 55 -32.97 -10.73 -6.11
CA HIS A 55 -32.22 -9.77 -5.31
C HIS A 55 -31.26 -8.96 -6.19
N VAL A 56 -31.09 -7.68 -5.84
CA VAL A 56 -30.10 -6.79 -6.45
C VAL A 56 -29.03 -6.43 -5.44
N ILE A 57 -27.77 -6.62 -5.83
CA ILE A 57 -26.60 -6.10 -5.15
C ILE A 57 -26.28 -4.73 -5.76
N LYS A 58 -26.39 -3.69 -4.97
CA LYS A 58 -25.92 -2.35 -5.32
C LYS A 58 -24.53 -2.19 -4.74
N ILE A 59 -23.55 -1.91 -5.59
CA ILE A 59 -22.16 -1.67 -5.20
C ILE A 59 -21.86 -0.20 -5.38
N ASN A 60 -21.16 0.37 -4.40
CA ASN A 60 -20.73 1.74 -4.48
C ASN A 60 -19.76 1.90 -5.66
N ARG A 61 -20.18 2.69 -6.65
CA ARG A 61 -19.40 2.89 -7.87
C ARG A 61 -18.07 3.60 -7.66
N PHE A 62 -17.89 4.25 -6.51
CA PHE A 62 -16.73 5.06 -6.16
C PHE A 62 -15.65 4.29 -5.40
N GLU A 63 -15.82 2.98 -5.15
CA GLU A 63 -14.78 2.14 -4.53
C GLU A 63 -13.84 1.53 -5.59
N SER A 64 -12.61 1.20 -5.20
CA SER A 64 -11.65 0.50 -6.07
C SER A 64 -12.19 -0.83 -6.62
N LYS A 65 -11.62 -1.35 -7.72
CA LYS A 65 -12.10 -2.61 -8.32
C LYS A 65 -11.90 -3.81 -7.40
N GLU A 66 -10.84 -3.79 -6.61
CA GLU A 66 -10.51 -4.79 -5.60
C GLU A 66 -11.55 -4.76 -4.48
N ARG A 67 -11.91 -3.55 -4.01
CA ARG A 67 -12.92 -3.37 -2.96
C ARG A 67 -14.32 -3.70 -3.47
N GLN A 68 -14.71 -3.24 -4.65
CA GLN A 68 -15.95 -3.65 -5.32
C GLN A 68 -16.04 -5.17 -5.42
N ARG A 69 -14.94 -5.84 -5.78
CA ARG A 69 -14.89 -7.31 -5.88
C ARG A 69 -15.12 -7.99 -4.52
N PHE A 70 -14.46 -7.53 -3.46
CA PHE A 70 -14.69 -8.05 -2.12
C PHE A 70 -16.11 -7.76 -1.61
N THR A 71 -16.61 -6.56 -1.82
CA THR A 71 -17.98 -6.17 -1.44
C THR A 71 -19.02 -7.01 -2.17
N ILE A 72 -18.86 -7.28 -3.47
CA ILE A 72 -19.76 -8.21 -4.18
C ILE A 72 -19.73 -9.60 -3.53
N ALA A 73 -18.53 -10.13 -3.22
CA ALA A 73 -18.40 -11.42 -2.56
C ALA A 73 -19.04 -11.45 -1.15
N HIS A 74 -18.89 -10.36 -0.40
CA HIS A 74 -19.52 -10.17 0.91
C HIS A 74 -21.05 -10.14 0.82
N GLU A 75 -21.62 -9.42 -0.14
CA GLU A 75 -23.08 -9.38 -0.35
C GLU A 75 -23.62 -10.74 -0.85
N ILE A 76 -22.86 -11.46 -1.68
CA ILE A 76 -23.17 -12.87 -2.04
C ILE A 76 -23.17 -13.75 -0.78
N ALA A 77 -22.21 -13.57 0.12
CA ALA A 77 -22.17 -14.33 1.37
C ALA A 77 -23.41 -14.08 2.25
N HIS A 78 -23.87 -12.82 2.33
CA HIS A 78 -25.14 -12.49 2.98
C HIS A 78 -26.33 -13.20 2.33
N TYR A 79 -26.39 -13.21 1.00
CA TYR A 79 -27.43 -13.94 0.29
C TYR A 79 -27.43 -15.44 0.63
N LEU A 80 -26.25 -16.08 0.59
CA LEU A 80 -26.13 -17.53 0.78
C LEU A 80 -26.42 -17.96 2.23
N LEU A 81 -26.04 -17.16 3.23
CA LEU A 81 -26.12 -17.56 4.64
C LEU A 81 -27.30 -16.96 5.40
N HIS A 82 -27.87 -15.86 4.90
CA HIS A 82 -28.78 -14.98 5.64
C HIS A 82 -29.97 -14.50 4.80
N LYS A 83 -30.32 -15.22 3.72
CA LYS A 83 -31.44 -14.91 2.80
C LYS A 83 -32.76 -14.60 3.48
N ASP A 84 -33.07 -15.34 4.53
CA ASP A 84 -34.27 -15.20 5.36
C ASP A 84 -34.36 -13.82 6.03
N LYS A 85 -33.22 -13.22 6.38
CA LYS A 85 -33.13 -11.90 7.01
C LYS A 85 -33.21 -10.74 6.01
N ILE A 86 -32.92 -11.01 4.74
CA ILE A 86 -33.03 -10.02 3.65
C ILE A 86 -34.50 -9.85 3.24
N ASN A 87 -35.31 -10.92 3.32
CA ASN A 87 -36.69 -10.95 2.83
C ASN A 87 -37.75 -10.46 3.83
N THR A 88 -37.43 -10.29 5.11
CA THR A 88 -38.40 -9.87 6.14
C THR A 88 -38.84 -8.40 6.05
N GLY A 89 -38.34 -7.66 5.05
CA GLY A 89 -38.98 -6.42 4.61
C GLY A 89 -39.16 -5.35 5.69
N ILE A 90 -38.23 -5.27 6.65
CA ILE A 90 -38.05 -3.99 7.33
C ILE A 90 -37.51 -3.09 6.22
N VAL A 91 -38.32 -2.13 5.77
CA VAL A 91 -37.91 -1.08 4.84
C VAL A 91 -37.57 0.10 5.71
N ASP A 92 -36.33 0.13 6.18
CA ASP A 92 -35.66 1.34 6.64
C ASP A 92 -34.48 1.52 5.69
N SER A 93 -34.43 2.68 5.07
CA SER A 93 -33.29 3.13 4.28
C SER A 93 -31.97 2.76 4.99
N VAL A 94 -31.04 2.08 4.32
CA VAL A 94 -29.70 1.88 4.89
C VAL A 94 -29.73 1.04 6.19
N LEU A 95 -30.55 0.00 6.23
CA LEU A 95 -30.69 -0.85 7.42
C LEU A 95 -29.39 -1.56 7.83
N TYR A 96 -28.89 -1.14 9.00
CA TYR A 96 -28.41 -2.04 10.07
C TYR A 96 -26.95 -2.51 10.09
N ARG A 97 -25.98 -1.72 9.58
CA ARG A 97 -24.55 -1.90 9.95
C ARG A 97 -24.27 -1.80 11.47
N SER A 98 -25.21 -1.33 12.28
CA SER A 98 -25.05 -1.21 13.74
C SER A 98 -25.84 -2.22 14.59
N LYS A 99 -26.60 -3.18 14.01
CA LYS A 99 -27.38 -4.16 14.79
C LYS A 99 -27.63 -5.53 14.12
N LEU A 100 -26.91 -5.90 13.07
CA LEU A 100 -26.63 -7.33 12.87
C LEU A 100 -25.67 -7.75 13.99
N SER A 101 -25.84 -8.94 14.59
CA SER A 101 -24.89 -9.36 15.61
C SER A 101 -23.50 -9.43 14.96
N SER A 102 -22.44 -9.09 15.70
CA SER A 102 -21.05 -9.21 15.24
C SER A 102 -20.76 -10.58 14.61
N LYS A 103 -21.52 -11.60 14.98
CA LYS A 103 -21.48 -12.95 14.44
C LYS A 103 -21.95 -13.05 12.97
N ILE A 104 -23.01 -12.34 12.56
CA ILE A 104 -23.53 -12.41 11.18
C ILE A 104 -22.56 -11.74 10.21
N GLU A 105 -22.10 -10.54 10.55
CA GLU A 105 -21.08 -9.82 9.77
C GLU A 105 -19.78 -10.63 9.69
N ALA A 106 -19.36 -11.26 10.79
CA ALA A 106 -18.19 -12.15 10.79
C ALA A 106 -18.39 -13.40 9.91
N GLU A 107 -19.61 -13.97 9.88
CA GLU A 107 -19.95 -15.09 9.00
C GLU A 107 -19.90 -14.69 7.51
N ALA A 108 -20.46 -13.52 7.17
CA ALA A 108 -20.43 -12.97 5.81
C ALA A 108 -19.00 -12.60 5.38
N ASN A 109 -18.22 -11.92 6.23
CA ASN A 109 -16.81 -11.61 5.96
C ASN A 109 -15.99 -12.87 5.72
N LYS A 110 -16.17 -13.91 6.54
CA LYS A 110 -15.44 -15.16 6.39
C LYS A 110 -15.76 -15.87 5.07
N LEU A 111 -17.04 -15.94 4.69
CA LEU A 111 -17.42 -16.55 3.41
C LEU A 111 -17.06 -15.66 2.21
N GLY A 112 -17.15 -14.34 2.33
CA GLY A 112 -16.70 -13.39 1.30
C GLY A 112 -15.20 -13.52 1.02
N ALA A 113 -14.39 -13.67 2.07
CA ALA A 113 -12.96 -13.97 1.93
C ALA A 113 -12.72 -15.33 1.25
N GLU A 114 -13.46 -16.38 1.65
CA GLU A 114 -13.37 -17.71 1.01
C GLU A 114 -13.79 -17.69 -0.47
N ILE A 115 -14.75 -16.84 -0.85
CA ILE A 115 -15.15 -16.65 -2.26
C ILE A 115 -14.03 -15.97 -3.05
N VAL A 116 -13.38 -14.95 -2.47
CA VAL A 116 -12.33 -14.19 -3.14
C VAL A 116 -11.02 -14.98 -3.21
N MET A 117 -10.72 -15.75 -2.16
CA MET A 117 -9.54 -16.61 -1.98
C MET A 117 -9.96 -18.03 -1.56
N PRO A 118 -10.37 -18.90 -2.51
CA PRO A 118 -10.81 -20.25 -2.19
C PRO A 118 -9.70 -21.09 -1.56
N SER A 119 -9.98 -21.71 -0.43
CA SER A 119 -9.00 -22.54 0.31
C SER A 119 -8.42 -23.68 -0.53
N GLY A 120 -9.20 -24.24 -1.47
CA GLY A 120 -8.73 -25.24 -2.42
C GLY A 120 -7.68 -24.69 -3.39
N ALA A 121 -7.89 -23.48 -3.92
CA ALA A 121 -6.94 -22.81 -4.82
C ALA A 121 -5.67 -22.39 -4.05
N VAL A 122 -5.83 -21.86 -2.83
CA VAL A 122 -4.72 -21.52 -1.93
C VAL A 122 -3.91 -22.77 -1.58
N SER A 123 -4.56 -23.88 -1.22
CA SER A 123 -3.87 -25.14 -0.90
C SER A 123 -3.14 -25.74 -2.11
N GLN A 124 -3.72 -25.62 -3.31
CA GLN A 124 -3.04 -26.05 -4.55
C GLN A 124 -1.82 -25.18 -4.84
N ALA A 125 -1.92 -23.86 -4.66
CA ALA A 125 -0.78 -22.95 -4.81
C ALA A 125 0.33 -23.28 -3.80
N ILE A 126 -0.01 -23.44 -2.52
CA ILE A 126 0.92 -23.87 -1.47
C ILE A 126 1.57 -25.22 -1.81
N SER A 127 0.81 -26.17 -2.37
CA SER A 127 1.36 -27.47 -2.77
C SER A 127 2.28 -27.38 -3.99
N ARG A 128 2.01 -26.47 -4.94
CA ARG A 128 2.90 -26.22 -6.09
C ARG A 128 4.22 -25.59 -5.63
N ALA A 129 4.15 -24.74 -4.62
CA ALA A 129 5.27 -24.17 -3.88
C ALA A 129 6.00 -25.16 -2.94
N GLY A 130 5.75 -26.47 -3.06
CA GLY A 130 6.44 -27.48 -2.25
C GLY A 130 6.01 -27.53 -0.77
N GLY A 131 4.90 -26.88 -0.39
CA GLY A 131 4.34 -26.91 0.96
C GLY A 131 4.89 -25.86 1.92
N ASN A 132 5.92 -25.11 1.51
CA ASN A 132 6.47 -23.97 2.24
C ASN A 132 6.60 -22.83 1.23
N PRO A 133 5.50 -22.10 0.94
CA PRO A 133 5.55 -20.98 0.01
C PRO A 133 6.54 -19.95 0.52
N ASP A 134 7.48 -19.57 -0.34
CA ASP A 134 8.28 -18.38 -0.09
C ASP A 134 7.48 -17.15 -0.50
N ASP A 135 8.10 -15.99 -0.35
CA ASP A 135 7.40 -14.74 -0.57
C ASP A 135 7.09 -14.45 -2.06
N GLU A 136 7.79 -15.08 -3.00
CA GLU A 136 7.47 -14.99 -4.44
C GLU A 136 6.19 -15.78 -4.73
N ASP A 137 6.07 -16.98 -4.17
CA ASP A 137 4.85 -17.78 -4.26
C ASP A 137 3.65 -17.02 -3.66
N VAL A 138 3.86 -16.30 -2.55
CA VAL A 138 2.82 -15.48 -1.90
C VAL A 138 2.44 -14.28 -2.75
N ALA A 139 3.42 -13.55 -3.30
CA ALA A 139 3.16 -12.38 -4.14
C ALA A 139 2.52 -12.74 -5.48
N GLU A 140 2.93 -13.85 -6.11
CA GLU A 140 2.28 -14.38 -7.31
C GLU A 140 0.83 -14.77 -6.99
N LEU A 141 0.62 -15.46 -5.87
CA LEU A 141 -0.70 -15.85 -5.42
C LEU A 141 -1.59 -14.64 -5.12
N ALA A 142 -1.07 -13.64 -4.42
CA ALA A 142 -1.75 -12.39 -4.12
C ALA A 142 -2.07 -11.58 -5.37
N SER A 143 -1.19 -11.56 -6.36
CA SER A 143 -1.43 -10.98 -7.68
C SER A 143 -2.52 -11.73 -8.45
N GLN A 144 -2.49 -13.07 -8.44
CA GLN A 144 -3.57 -13.92 -8.98
C GLN A 144 -4.93 -13.65 -8.30
N PHE A 145 -4.90 -13.17 -7.04
CA PHE A 145 -6.08 -12.78 -6.28
C PHE A 145 -6.41 -11.27 -6.29
N GLY A 146 -5.52 -10.41 -6.81
CA GLY A 146 -5.67 -8.96 -6.90
C GLY A 146 -5.47 -8.19 -5.58
N LEU A 147 -4.50 -8.58 -4.73
CA LEU A 147 -4.22 -7.94 -3.45
C LEU A 147 -3.01 -6.99 -3.53
N ARG A 148 -3.07 -5.86 -2.82
CA ARG A 148 -1.92 -4.97 -2.56
C ARG A 148 -1.20 -5.44 -1.30
N GLU A 149 0.12 -5.54 -1.35
CA GLU A 149 0.89 -6.17 -0.26
C GLU A 149 1.87 -5.22 0.43
N TYR A 150 2.38 -4.22 -0.29
CA TYR A 150 3.49 -3.41 0.18
C TYR A 150 3.43 -1.95 -0.32
N VAL A 151 3.67 -1.03 0.60
CA VAL A 151 3.71 0.43 0.35
C VAL A 151 5.11 0.97 0.63
N PRO A 152 5.96 1.11 -0.40
CA PRO A 152 7.26 1.77 -0.26
C PRO A 152 7.13 3.29 -0.28
N LEU A 153 7.75 3.99 0.67
CA LEU A 153 8.00 5.43 0.58
C LEU A 153 9.30 5.69 -0.18
N LEU A 154 9.18 6.19 -1.40
CA LEU A 154 10.29 6.44 -2.31
C LEU A 154 10.55 7.94 -2.43
N LYS A 155 11.80 8.35 -2.31
CA LYS A 155 12.20 9.70 -2.75
C LYS A 155 12.31 9.72 -4.27
N THR A 156 12.22 10.91 -4.88
CA THR A 156 12.41 11.04 -6.33
C THR A 156 13.88 11.17 -6.73
N GLY A 157 14.80 10.46 -6.06
CA GLY A 157 16.21 10.44 -6.43
C GLY A 157 16.50 9.48 -7.59
N VAL A 158 17.70 9.56 -8.17
CA VAL A 158 18.12 8.66 -9.27
C VAL A 158 17.99 7.21 -8.85
N ALA A 159 18.61 6.85 -7.72
CA ALA A 159 18.68 5.47 -7.28
C ALA A 159 17.30 4.89 -6.97
N GLU A 160 16.43 5.64 -6.27
CA GLU A 160 15.09 5.17 -5.93
C GLU A 160 14.19 5.00 -7.16
N LEU A 161 14.25 5.94 -8.12
CA LEU A 161 13.45 5.86 -9.34
C LEU A 161 13.93 4.76 -10.28
N GLU A 162 15.24 4.59 -10.44
CA GLU A 162 15.77 3.46 -11.19
C GLU A 162 15.38 2.16 -10.47
N ALA A 163 15.57 2.06 -9.14
CA ALA A 163 15.26 0.86 -8.34
C ALA A 163 13.85 0.35 -8.62
N TYR A 164 12.87 1.26 -8.63
CA TYR A 164 11.50 0.94 -8.98
C TYR A 164 11.34 0.50 -10.45
N ARG A 165 12.03 1.16 -11.40
CA ARG A 165 11.91 0.82 -12.84
C ARG A 165 12.33 -0.61 -13.15
N ALA A 166 13.39 -1.11 -12.53
CA ALA A 166 13.86 -2.48 -12.79
C ALA A 166 13.05 -3.57 -12.09
N LEU A 167 12.07 -3.22 -11.26
CA LEU A 167 11.17 -4.22 -10.70
C LEU A 167 10.40 -4.93 -11.82
N TYR A 168 10.16 -6.23 -11.64
CA TYR A 168 9.30 -7.00 -12.53
C TYR A 168 7.88 -6.42 -12.56
N PRO A 169 7.16 -6.50 -13.70
CA PRO A 169 5.78 -6.06 -13.78
C PRO A 169 4.84 -6.70 -12.76
N SER A 170 5.07 -7.98 -12.41
CA SER A 170 4.34 -8.70 -11.37
C SER A 170 4.50 -8.05 -10.00
N VAL A 171 5.73 -7.72 -9.62
CA VAL A 171 6.05 -7.00 -8.38
C VAL A 171 5.44 -5.60 -8.40
N LYS A 172 5.64 -4.82 -9.48
CA LYS A 172 5.01 -3.48 -9.60
C LYS A 172 3.50 -3.49 -9.38
N SER A 173 2.83 -4.59 -9.75
CA SER A 173 1.38 -4.77 -9.60
C SER A 173 0.95 -5.07 -8.16
N SER A 174 1.82 -5.61 -7.30
CA SER A 174 1.54 -5.84 -5.87
C SER A 174 1.94 -4.66 -4.97
N LEU A 175 2.61 -3.64 -5.54
CA LEU A 175 3.05 -2.43 -4.83
C LEU A 175 2.08 -1.26 -4.99
N PHE A 176 2.05 -0.40 -3.98
CA PHE A 176 1.54 0.96 -4.11
C PHE A 176 2.60 1.95 -3.64
N PRO A 177 3.47 2.46 -4.54
CA PRO A 177 4.54 3.36 -4.15
C PRO A 177 4.00 4.73 -3.77
N VAL A 178 4.60 5.35 -2.75
CA VAL A 178 4.39 6.76 -2.40
C VAL A 178 5.65 7.52 -2.74
N PHE A 179 5.60 8.37 -3.77
CA PHE A 179 6.72 9.22 -4.15
C PHE A 179 6.72 10.52 -3.34
N SER A 180 7.76 10.71 -2.52
CA SER A 180 8.09 11.97 -1.86
C SER A 180 8.88 12.85 -2.83
N ALA A 181 8.13 13.70 -3.54
CA ALA A 181 8.65 14.53 -4.62
C ALA A 181 9.47 15.71 -4.11
N ARG A 182 10.55 16.02 -4.84
CA ARG A 182 11.44 17.16 -4.59
C ARG A 182 12.18 17.60 -5.84
N PRO A 183 12.67 18.85 -5.90
CA PRO A 183 13.52 19.31 -6.98
C PRO A 183 14.83 18.50 -7.07
N TRP A 184 15.20 18.08 -8.28
CA TRP A 184 16.50 17.45 -8.53
C TRP A 184 17.65 18.45 -8.40
N PRO A 185 18.85 18.00 -8.00
CA PRO A 185 20.04 18.85 -8.03
C PRO A 185 20.23 19.47 -9.42
N ASN A 186 20.39 20.78 -9.47
CA ASN A 186 20.62 21.58 -10.69
C ASN A 186 19.48 21.61 -11.72
N ALA A 187 18.30 21.04 -11.42
CA ALA A 187 17.13 21.19 -12.28
C ALA A 187 16.69 22.66 -12.32
N SER A 188 16.35 23.14 -13.53
CA SER A 188 15.81 24.50 -13.72
C SER A 188 14.32 24.59 -13.44
N HIS A 189 13.56 23.50 -13.61
CA HIS A 189 12.13 23.44 -13.37
C HIS A 189 11.76 22.19 -12.56
N PHE A 190 10.73 22.28 -11.72
CA PHE A 190 10.20 21.16 -10.96
C PHE A 190 9.51 20.12 -11.87
N GLU A 191 9.05 20.52 -13.06
CA GLU A 191 8.54 19.59 -14.09
C GLU A 191 9.53 18.47 -14.43
N PHE A 192 10.85 18.69 -14.24
CA PHE A 192 11.83 17.63 -14.40
C PHE A 192 11.54 16.43 -13.47
N THR A 193 11.22 16.70 -12.20
CA THR A 193 10.84 15.67 -11.22
C THR A 193 9.54 14.98 -11.65
N LEU A 194 8.53 15.75 -12.09
CA LEU A 194 7.24 15.22 -12.51
C LEU A 194 7.37 14.28 -13.71
N ARG A 195 8.15 14.68 -14.72
CA ARG A 195 8.49 13.85 -15.87
C ARG A 195 9.21 12.57 -15.46
N LYS A 196 10.16 12.65 -14.52
CA LYS A 196 10.89 11.47 -14.05
C LYS A 196 9.99 10.47 -13.35
N ILE A 197 9.05 10.93 -12.51
CA ILE A 197 8.01 10.08 -11.92
C ILE A 197 7.18 9.43 -13.03
N ARG A 198 6.69 10.21 -14.00
CA ARG A 198 5.86 9.71 -15.11
C ARG A 198 6.55 8.62 -15.92
N GLU A 199 7.82 8.81 -16.24
CA GLU A 199 8.68 7.83 -16.93
C GLU A 199 8.95 6.57 -16.06
N THR A 200 8.82 6.66 -14.73
CA THR A 200 9.09 5.53 -13.80
C THR A 200 7.85 4.73 -13.47
N ILE A 201 6.72 5.40 -13.23
CA ILE A 201 5.51 4.77 -12.71
C ILE A 201 4.62 4.20 -13.80
N GLU A 202 4.79 4.67 -15.05
CA GLU A 202 3.96 4.27 -16.19
C GLU A 202 2.48 4.49 -15.84
N ASP A 203 1.65 3.44 -15.94
CA ASP A 203 0.21 3.51 -15.65
C ASP A 203 -0.16 3.01 -14.24
N HIS A 204 0.82 2.60 -13.41
CA HIS A 204 0.55 2.04 -12.09
C HIS A 204 0.05 3.10 -11.09
N PRO A 205 -0.93 2.79 -10.22
CA PRO A 205 -1.38 3.71 -9.18
C PRO A 205 -0.27 4.06 -8.18
N PHE A 206 -0.21 5.31 -7.73
CA PHE A 206 0.78 5.74 -6.75
C PHE A 206 0.31 6.91 -5.89
N GLY A 207 0.91 7.09 -4.71
CA GLY A 207 0.73 8.27 -3.88
C GLY A 207 1.70 9.38 -4.25
N PHE A 208 1.22 10.60 -4.49
CA PHE A 208 2.07 11.76 -4.77
C PHE A 208 2.22 12.63 -3.52
N ALA A 209 3.33 12.47 -2.80
CA ALA A 209 3.66 13.28 -1.62
C ALA A 209 4.69 14.37 -1.97
N LEU A 210 4.81 15.39 -1.11
CA LEU A 210 5.89 16.39 -1.21
C LEU A 210 6.88 16.21 -0.05
N ASP A 211 8.18 16.30 -0.35
CA ASP A 211 9.24 16.22 0.65
C ASP A 211 9.23 17.48 1.55
N SER A 212 8.57 17.36 2.70
CA SER A 212 8.44 18.44 3.69
C SER A 212 9.79 18.84 4.30
N ASP A 213 10.76 17.92 4.36
CA ASP A 213 12.09 18.22 4.91
C ASP A 213 12.91 19.03 3.90
N ARG A 214 12.76 18.74 2.61
CA ARG A 214 13.31 19.56 1.54
C ARG A 214 12.73 20.96 1.53
N TYR A 215 11.42 21.11 1.72
CA TYR A 215 10.75 22.42 1.80
C TYR A 215 11.33 23.28 2.95
N ARG A 216 11.52 22.70 4.14
CA ARG A 216 12.09 23.40 5.31
C ARG A 216 13.53 23.87 5.13
N HIS A 217 14.30 23.21 4.27
CA HIS A 217 15.74 23.47 4.05
C HIS A 217 16.05 23.87 2.59
N GLY A 218 15.06 24.39 1.88
CA GLY A 218 15.20 24.83 0.49
C GLY A 218 16.18 25.99 0.32
N GLY A 219 16.79 26.07 -0.86
CA GLY A 219 17.64 27.20 -1.25
C GLY A 219 17.06 27.92 -2.47
N LYS A 220 17.43 29.19 -2.69
CA LYS A 220 16.87 30.01 -3.78
C LYS A 220 17.31 29.50 -5.16
N ARG A 221 16.43 28.78 -5.85
CA ARG A 221 16.61 28.28 -7.22
C ARG A 221 15.24 28.20 -7.90
N PRO A 222 15.13 28.39 -9.23
CA PRO A 222 13.83 28.41 -9.90
C PRO A 222 12.98 27.15 -9.67
N ALA A 223 13.57 25.95 -9.79
CA ALA A 223 12.85 24.70 -9.48
C ALA A 223 12.44 24.56 -8.01
N GLN A 224 13.17 25.18 -7.08
CA GLN A 224 12.78 25.21 -5.67
C GLN A 224 11.60 26.17 -5.47
N ASP A 225 11.61 27.34 -6.10
CA ASP A 225 10.52 28.31 -5.99
C ASP A 225 9.20 27.72 -6.53
N GLU A 226 9.25 26.98 -7.65
CA GLU A 226 8.10 26.23 -8.19
C GLU A 226 7.59 25.16 -7.22
N PHE A 227 8.49 24.42 -6.57
CA PHE A 227 8.13 23.40 -5.57
C PHE A 227 7.56 24.02 -4.29
N ASP A 228 8.15 25.10 -3.79
CA ASP A 228 7.69 25.81 -2.60
C ASP A 228 6.28 26.40 -2.81
N ALA A 229 5.96 26.81 -4.04
CA ALA A 229 4.62 27.27 -4.41
C ALA A 229 3.52 26.19 -4.29
N LEU A 230 3.89 24.91 -4.23
CA LEU A 230 2.95 23.80 -3.98
C LEU A 230 2.49 23.73 -2.52
N PHE A 231 3.22 24.36 -1.59
CA PHE A 231 2.87 24.44 -0.17
C PHE A 231 1.97 25.65 0.17
N ASP A 232 1.40 26.34 -0.82
CA ASP A 232 0.53 27.50 -0.59
C ASP A 232 -0.86 27.10 -0.03
N GLU A 233 -1.07 27.38 1.25
CA GLU A 233 -2.32 27.05 1.96
C GLU A 233 -3.52 27.93 1.57
N ARG A 234 -3.32 29.11 0.96
CA ARG A 234 -4.36 30.14 0.80
C ARG A 234 -5.59 29.65 0.05
N LEU A 235 -5.41 28.68 -0.85
CA LEU A 235 -6.48 28.04 -1.62
C LEU A 235 -6.56 26.52 -1.38
N GLY A 236 -6.18 26.05 -0.19
CA GLY A 236 -6.21 24.62 0.12
C GLY A 236 -5.20 23.82 -0.70
N TYR A 237 -4.00 24.37 -0.91
CA TYR A 237 -2.93 23.77 -1.72
C TYR A 237 -3.35 23.53 -3.18
N ALA A 238 -4.11 24.44 -3.78
CA ALA A 238 -4.64 24.28 -5.14
C ALA A 238 -3.57 23.88 -6.18
N HIS A 239 -2.39 24.53 -6.17
CA HIS A 239 -1.31 24.19 -7.10
C HIS A 239 -0.82 22.74 -6.95
N TYR A 240 -0.78 22.21 -5.72
CA TYR A 240 -0.46 20.80 -5.49
C TYR A 240 -1.51 19.88 -6.12
N TYR A 241 -2.80 20.19 -5.95
CA TYR A 241 -3.87 19.41 -6.57
C TYR A 241 -3.90 19.52 -8.09
N ASP A 242 -3.51 20.66 -8.68
CA ASP A 242 -3.33 20.82 -10.13
C ASP A 242 -2.22 19.89 -10.64
N VAL A 243 -1.10 19.77 -9.89
CA VAL A 243 -0.03 18.81 -10.19
C VAL A 243 -0.54 17.37 -10.08
N VAL A 244 -1.25 17.01 -9.02
CA VAL A 244 -1.83 15.65 -8.87
C VAL A 244 -2.79 15.34 -10.02
N ALA A 245 -3.63 16.30 -10.41
CA ALA A 245 -4.58 16.16 -11.53
C ALA A 245 -3.89 15.90 -12.87
N SER A 246 -2.65 16.39 -13.05
CA SER A 246 -1.86 16.20 -14.27
C SER A 246 -1.38 14.75 -14.46
N PHE A 247 -1.38 13.92 -13.41
CA PHE A 247 -1.19 12.48 -13.50
C PHE A 247 -2.55 11.80 -13.57
N ALA A 248 -2.73 10.74 -14.37
CA ALA A 248 -4.00 10.02 -14.43
C ALA A 248 -4.21 9.07 -13.24
N ASN A 249 -3.10 8.61 -12.65
CA ASN A 249 -2.96 7.51 -11.71
C ASN A 249 -2.40 7.93 -10.33
N ALA A 250 -2.31 9.24 -10.07
CA ALA A 250 -1.84 9.76 -8.78
C ALA A 250 -2.99 9.93 -7.78
N THR A 251 -2.80 9.36 -6.59
CA THR A 251 -3.61 9.61 -5.39
C THR A 251 -2.97 10.75 -4.58
N PRO A 252 -3.74 11.78 -4.17
CA PRO A 252 -3.21 12.86 -3.35
C PRO A 252 -2.87 12.39 -1.94
N VAL A 253 -1.77 12.91 -1.40
CA VAL A 253 -1.35 12.82 0.01
C VAL A 253 -1.68 14.15 0.69
N LEU A 254 -2.44 14.10 1.78
CA LEU A 254 -2.88 15.27 2.53
C LEU A 254 -1.68 16.08 3.05
N LEU A 255 -1.61 17.36 2.70
CA LEU A 255 -0.54 18.23 3.19
C LEU A 255 -0.82 18.69 4.62
N PRO A 256 0.17 18.64 5.53
CA PRO A 256 -0.07 18.94 6.95
C PRO A 256 -0.39 20.41 7.21
N THR A 257 -1.59 20.69 7.72
CA THR A 257 -1.99 22.02 8.22
C THR A 257 -2.84 21.88 9.47
N ALA A 258 -2.71 22.82 10.41
CA ALA A 258 -3.56 22.90 11.60
C ALA A 258 -4.87 23.64 11.32
N ASN A 259 -5.02 24.26 10.14
CA ASN A 259 -6.20 25.03 9.79
C ASN A 259 -7.32 24.12 9.24
N ALA A 260 -8.43 24.04 9.98
CA ALA A 260 -9.58 23.21 9.62
C ALA A 260 -10.20 23.57 8.26
N ASP A 261 -10.27 24.87 7.92
CA ASP A 261 -10.84 25.31 6.64
C ASP A 261 -9.96 24.87 5.46
N VAL A 262 -8.63 24.90 5.65
CA VAL A 262 -7.66 24.41 4.65
C VAL A 262 -7.78 22.89 4.51
N LEU A 263 -7.91 22.14 5.61
CA LEU A 263 -8.15 20.69 5.58
C LEU A 263 -9.44 20.31 4.84
N ILE A 264 -10.55 21.00 5.12
CA ILE A 264 -11.83 20.76 4.43
C ILE A 264 -11.70 21.02 2.93
N ARG A 265 -10.99 22.09 2.53
CA ARG A 265 -10.72 22.37 1.11
C ARG A 265 -9.85 21.30 0.45
N GLN A 266 -8.83 20.82 1.14
CA GLN A 266 -7.99 19.71 0.65
C GLN A 266 -8.83 18.44 0.44
N ILE A 267 -9.68 18.07 1.40
CA ILE A 267 -10.59 16.92 1.27
C ILE A 267 -11.49 17.09 0.05
N GLY A 268 -12.13 18.26 -0.11
CA GLY A 268 -12.97 18.52 -1.28
C GLY A 268 -12.21 18.54 -2.62
N ASN A 269 -10.93 18.91 -2.62
CA ASN A 269 -10.07 18.79 -3.80
C ASN A 269 -9.75 17.32 -4.12
N ALA A 270 -9.45 16.51 -3.10
CA ALA A 270 -9.21 15.08 -3.26
C ALA A 270 -10.46 14.32 -3.74
N GLU A 271 -11.63 14.65 -3.19
CA GLU A 271 -12.92 14.10 -3.64
C GLU A 271 -13.19 14.40 -5.11
N ARG A 272 -12.86 15.62 -5.58
CA ARG A 272 -13.01 16.00 -7.00
C ARG A 272 -12.09 15.22 -7.94
N LEU A 273 -10.95 14.73 -7.45
CA LEU A 273 -10.06 13.88 -8.23
C LEU A 273 -10.59 12.46 -8.37
N ASP A 274 -11.40 11.98 -7.42
CA ASP A 274 -12.00 10.63 -7.39
C ASP A 274 -10.95 9.50 -7.47
N ARG A 275 -9.86 9.63 -6.68
CA ARG A 275 -8.71 8.70 -6.67
C ARG A 275 -8.26 8.28 -5.27
N GLY A 276 -9.15 8.43 -4.29
CA GLY A 276 -8.83 8.23 -2.87
C GLY A 276 -8.04 9.38 -2.25
N LEU A 277 -7.62 9.18 -0.99
CA LEU A 277 -6.84 10.14 -0.21
C LEU A 277 -5.86 9.39 0.67
N ILE A 278 -4.60 9.84 0.71
CA ILE A 278 -3.61 9.30 1.63
C ILE A 278 -3.38 10.29 2.77
N ILE A 279 -3.47 9.82 4.00
CA ILE A 279 -3.14 10.59 5.20
C ILE A 279 -1.83 10.05 5.76
N HIS A 280 -0.75 10.80 5.60
CA HIS A 280 0.58 10.38 6.06
C HIS A 280 0.91 11.02 7.41
N GLN A 281 0.62 10.31 8.49
CA GLN A 281 0.99 10.71 9.85
C GLN A 281 2.42 10.26 10.15
N ARG A 282 3.37 11.21 10.15
CA ARG A 282 4.76 10.96 10.57
C ARG A 282 4.97 11.20 12.07
N ARG A 283 5.91 10.47 12.69
CA ARG A 283 6.32 10.65 14.09
C ARG A 283 6.90 12.03 14.40
N ASP A 284 7.65 12.57 13.46
CA ASP A 284 8.32 13.87 13.55
C ASP A 284 7.50 15.04 12.97
N ALA A 285 6.24 14.78 12.57
CA ALA A 285 5.37 15.83 12.06
C ALA A 285 4.97 16.81 13.17
N THR A 286 5.04 18.10 12.85
CA THR A 286 4.58 19.19 13.73
C THR A 286 3.04 19.20 13.87
N VAL A 287 2.33 18.79 12.82
CA VAL A 287 0.87 18.72 12.77
C VAL A 287 0.43 17.26 12.98
N PRO A 288 -0.28 16.92 14.07
CA PRO A 288 -0.74 15.57 14.33
C PRO A 288 -2.04 15.28 13.56
N LEU A 289 -1.94 15.02 12.26
CA LEU A 289 -3.09 14.74 11.37
C LEU A 289 -4.03 13.67 11.95
N SER A 290 -3.50 12.59 12.53
CA SER A 290 -4.27 11.53 13.19
C SER A 290 -5.19 12.01 14.33
N ARG A 291 -4.90 13.16 14.94
CA ARG A 291 -5.76 13.80 15.95
C ARG A 291 -6.77 14.78 15.35
N LEU A 292 -6.45 15.33 14.18
CA LEU A 292 -7.31 16.28 13.48
C LEU A 292 -8.40 15.56 12.71
N ILE A 293 -8.11 14.39 12.12
CA ILE A 293 -9.06 13.61 11.31
C ILE A 293 -10.34 13.23 12.06
N THR A 294 -10.27 13.08 13.39
CA THR A 294 -11.45 12.78 14.23
C THR A 294 -12.47 13.92 14.28
N ARG A 295 -12.08 15.11 13.80
CA ARG A 295 -12.89 16.34 13.78
C ARG A 295 -13.25 16.78 12.37
N LEU A 296 -12.78 16.06 11.36
CA LEU A 296 -13.05 16.37 9.96
C LEU A 296 -14.43 15.83 9.56
N PRO A 297 -15.04 16.39 8.49
CA PRO A 297 -16.17 15.73 7.84
C PRO A 297 -15.78 14.30 7.40
N PRO A 298 -16.77 13.47 7.03
CA PRO A 298 -16.47 12.15 6.47
C PRO A 298 -15.42 12.24 5.36
N LEU A 299 -14.41 11.38 5.45
CA LEU A 299 -13.33 11.32 4.48
C LEU A 299 -13.74 10.45 3.27
N PRO A 300 -13.02 10.53 2.14
CA PRO A 300 -13.22 9.62 1.02
C PRO A 300 -13.16 8.14 1.44
N HIS A 301 -13.94 7.26 0.80
CA HIS A 301 -13.98 5.82 1.13
C HIS A 301 -12.63 5.15 1.02
N ASP A 302 -11.92 5.48 -0.05
CA ASP A 302 -10.59 4.95 -0.35
C ASP A 302 -9.50 5.78 0.36
N THR A 303 -9.74 6.09 1.64
CA THR A 303 -8.74 6.75 2.48
C THR A 303 -7.79 5.72 3.06
N VAL A 304 -6.50 5.88 2.77
CA VAL A 304 -5.41 5.11 3.36
C VAL A 304 -4.70 5.97 4.39
N VAL A 305 -4.47 5.44 5.59
CA VAL A 305 -3.72 6.15 6.63
C VAL A 305 -2.35 5.49 6.81
N ILE A 306 -1.30 6.21 6.43
CA ILE A 306 0.07 5.79 6.68
C ILE A 306 0.48 6.28 8.06
N VAL A 307 0.71 5.34 8.98
CA VAL A 307 1.32 5.60 10.28
C VAL A 307 2.82 5.35 10.17
N ASP A 308 3.56 6.43 9.94
CA ASP A 308 5.00 6.41 9.71
C ASP A 308 5.73 6.74 11.01
N ALA A 309 6.24 5.71 11.68
CA ALA A 309 7.04 5.81 12.89
C ALA A 309 8.42 6.45 12.65
N GLY A 310 8.78 6.67 11.38
CA GLY A 310 10.03 7.27 10.97
C GLY A 310 11.22 6.32 11.08
N TRP A 311 12.41 6.92 11.07
CA TRP A 311 13.66 6.19 11.22
C TRP A 311 14.10 6.08 12.68
N SER A 312 14.49 4.88 13.13
CA SER A 312 15.12 4.65 14.44
C SER A 312 15.82 3.29 14.47
N ARG A 313 16.98 3.20 15.14
CA ARG A 313 17.60 1.93 15.51
C ARG A 313 17.03 1.33 16.80
N ASN A 314 16.24 2.10 17.55
CA ASN A 314 15.57 1.66 18.77
C ASN A 314 14.12 1.24 18.46
N TYR A 315 13.88 -0.08 18.46
CA TYR A 315 12.54 -0.66 18.24
C TYR A 315 11.49 -0.17 19.24
N LEU A 316 11.87 -0.04 20.52
CA LEU A 316 10.92 0.36 21.58
C LEU A 316 10.35 1.76 21.33
N ASP A 317 11.16 2.66 20.76
CA ASP A 317 10.73 4.00 20.42
C ASP A 317 9.74 4.01 19.24
N LEU A 318 9.94 3.13 18.26
CA LEU A 318 9.03 2.98 17.12
C LEU A 318 7.69 2.42 17.59
N GLU A 319 7.72 1.32 18.35
CA GLU A 319 6.53 0.64 18.87
C GLU A 319 5.71 1.53 19.81
N ALA A 320 6.38 2.18 20.78
CA ALA A 320 5.73 3.03 21.77
C ALA A 320 4.99 4.22 21.14
N TRP A 321 5.46 4.69 19.98
CA TRP A 321 4.79 5.77 19.25
C TRP A 321 3.71 5.24 18.28
N ALA A 322 4.03 4.22 17.48
CA ALA A 322 3.14 3.78 16.41
C ALA A 322 1.86 3.14 16.94
N ILE A 323 1.95 2.27 17.95
CA ILE A 323 0.79 1.51 18.45
C ILE A 323 -0.34 2.43 18.96
N PRO A 324 -0.09 3.44 19.82
CA PRO A 324 -1.14 4.38 20.24
C PRO A 324 -1.67 5.29 19.13
N VAL A 325 -0.92 5.47 18.04
CA VAL A 325 -1.39 6.23 16.87
C VAL A 325 -2.30 5.36 16.02
N ILE A 326 -1.92 4.11 15.73
CA ILE A 326 -2.76 3.13 15.03
C ILE A 326 -4.07 2.94 15.79
N GLU A 327 -4.04 2.74 17.11
CA GLU A 327 -5.25 2.57 17.93
C GLU A 327 -6.23 3.74 17.76
N ARG A 328 -5.70 4.97 17.70
CA ARG A 328 -6.50 6.18 17.49
C ARG A 328 -7.08 6.25 16.08
N VAL A 329 -6.30 5.89 15.07
CA VAL A 329 -6.73 5.86 13.67
C VAL A 329 -7.83 4.83 13.50
N VAL A 330 -7.63 3.59 13.97
CA VAL A 330 -8.61 2.50 13.91
C VAL A 330 -9.90 2.86 14.64
N ALA A 331 -9.80 3.52 15.80
CA ALA A 331 -10.99 3.98 16.51
C ALA A 331 -11.76 5.08 15.76
N ALA A 332 -11.07 5.91 14.99
CA ALA A 332 -11.67 7.00 14.23
C ALA A 332 -12.19 6.59 12.85
N LEU A 333 -11.47 5.67 12.19
CA LEU A 333 -11.66 5.22 10.82
C LEU A 333 -11.52 3.68 10.79
N PRO A 334 -12.49 2.92 11.33
CA PRO A 334 -12.39 1.47 11.45
C PRO A 334 -12.34 0.74 10.10
N GLU A 335 -12.83 1.38 9.04
CA GLU A 335 -12.89 0.84 7.67
C GLU A 335 -11.68 1.25 6.80
N ALA A 336 -10.81 2.13 7.30
CA ALA A 336 -9.66 2.61 6.53
C ALA A 336 -8.51 1.60 6.59
N GLU A 337 -7.83 1.43 5.46
CA GLU A 337 -6.55 0.74 5.41
C GLU A 337 -5.51 1.52 6.21
N VAL A 338 -4.75 0.84 7.07
CA VAL A 338 -3.65 1.44 7.83
C VAL A 338 -2.33 0.83 7.40
N VAL A 339 -1.48 1.64 6.78
CA VAL A 339 -0.10 1.26 6.45
C VAL A 339 0.77 1.49 7.67
N VAL A 340 1.42 0.44 8.17
CA VAL A 340 2.39 0.55 9.27
C VAL A 340 3.77 0.70 8.65
N MET A 341 4.38 1.86 8.86
CA MET A 341 5.62 2.25 8.21
C MET A 341 6.69 2.65 9.22
N SER A 342 7.92 2.20 8.98
CA SER A 342 9.11 2.67 9.69
C SER A 342 10.37 2.41 8.86
N SER A 343 11.50 2.88 9.36
CA SER A 343 12.82 2.46 8.88
C SER A 343 13.80 2.30 10.03
N SER A 344 14.70 1.35 9.90
CA SER A 344 15.84 1.10 10.77
C SER A 344 17.10 0.85 9.95
N PHE A 345 17.04 1.13 8.64
CA PHE A 345 18.15 0.95 7.71
C PHE A 345 19.42 1.66 8.23
N PRO A 346 20.62 1.04 8.14
CA PRO A 346 21.82 1.61 8.77
C PRO A 346 22.07 3.05 8.34
N ASP A 347 22.43 3.93 9.28
CA ASP A 347 22.75 5.34 9.04
C ASP A 347 24.23 5.58 8.69
N SER A 348 25.08 4.60 8.94
CA SER A 348 26.46 4.50 8.47
C SER A 348 26.75 3.08 7.97
N PHE A 349 27.77 2.98 7.11
CA PHE A 349 28.31 1.70 6.60
C PHE A 349 29.83 1.61 6.76
N THR A 350 30.44 2.59 7.42
CA THR A 350 31.91 2.67 7.54
C THR A 350 32.51 1.53 8.35
N HIS A 351 31.71 0.91 9.22
CA HIS A 351 32.08 -0.25 10.02
C HIS A 351 31.93 -1.59 9.28
N ILE A 352 31.39 -1.58 8.06
CA ILE A 352 31.14 -2.78 7.26
C ILE A 352 32.20 -2.87 6.16
N VAL A 353 32.95 -3.98 6.18
CA VAL A 353 33.83 -4.44 5.11
C VAL A 353 33.63 -5.95 4.98
N GLY A 354 33.44 -6.43 3.76
CA GLY A 354 32.94 -7.78 3.51
C GLY A 354 31.48 -7.90 3.94
N ASP A 355 31.12 -9.05 4.50
CA ASP A 355 29.74 -9.44 4.80
C ASP A 355 29.40 -9.23 6.26
N GLN A 356 28.33 -8.47 6.49
CA GLN A 356 27.79 -8.21 7.81
C GLN A 356 26.26 -8.32 7.79
N GLU A 357 25.70 -8.69 8.94
CA GLU A 357 24.25 -8.69 9.15
C GLU A 357 23.89 -7.56 10.12
N GLU A 358 22.94 -6.73 9.71
CA GLU A 358 22.43 -5.59 10.48
C GLU A 358 20.98 -5.84 10.85
N ASP A 359 20.59 -5.54 12.08
CA ASP A 359 19.20 -5.76 12.52
C ASP A 359 18.21 -4.86 11.74
N GLY A 360 17.03 -5.44 11.45
CA GLY A 360 15.88 -4.78 10.83
C GLY A 360 14.66 -4.91 11.74
N THR A 361 13.88 -3.84 11.89
CA THR A 361 12.81 -3.75 12.90
C THR A 361 11.43 -3.43 12.33
N GLU A 362 11.34 -3.12 11.04
CA GLU A 362 10.14 -2.71 10.33
C GLU A 362 9.09 -3.84 10.35
N ARG A 363 9.49 -5.06 9.98
CA ARG A 363 8.59 -6.22 9.99
C ARG A 363 8.21 -6.65 11.40
N ARG A 364 9.09 -6.43 12.38
CA ARG A 364 8.77 -6.64 13.81
C ARG A 364 7.68 -5.68 14.27
N LEU A 365 7.76 -4.41 13.90
CA LEU A 365 6.73 -3.41 14.22
C LEU A 365 5.39 -3.76 13.56
N TYR A 366 5.42 -4.14 12.29
CA TYR A 366 4.22 -4.58 11.57
C TYR A 366 3.60 -5.83 12.20
N ALA A 367 4.41 -6.82 12.59
CA ALA A 367 3.93 -8.03 13.27
C ALA A 367 3.28 -7.70 14.63
N ALA A 368 3.85 -6.78 15.40
CA ALA A 368 3.26 -6.31 16.66
C ALA A 368 1.91 -5.61 16.44
N ALA A 369 1.81 -4.76 15.41
CA ALA A 369 0.55 -4.13 15.02
C ALA A 369 -0.49 -5.17 14.56
N ARG A 370 -0.11 -6.11 13.68
CA ARG A 370 -0.98 -7.21 13.21
C ARG A 370 -1.49 -8.08 14.35
N GLN A 371 -0.65 -8.39 15.33
CA GLN A 371 -1.05 -9.17 16.50
C GLN A 371 -2.11 -8.45 17.35
N ARG A 372 -2.00 -7.11 17.46
CA ARG A 372 -2.89 -6.28 18.28
C ARG A 372 -4.19 -5.90 17.56
N PHE A 373 -4.14 -5.63 16.26
CA PHE A 373 -5.25 -5.09 15.46
C PHE A 373 -5.71 -6.09 14.39
N GLN A 374 -6.11 -7.29 14.83
CA GLN A 374 -6.42 -8.44 13.94
C GLN A 374 -7.60 -8.23 12.99
N GLN A 375 -8.50 -7.30 13.31
CA GLN A 375 -9.69 -7.00 12.51
C GLN A 375 -9.49 -5.77 11.61
N THR A 376 -8.33 -5.12 11.69
CA THR A 376 -7.99 -3.95 10.88
C THR A 376 -7.31 -4.39 9.61
N ASP A 377 -7.64 -3.73 8.51
CA ASP A 377 -6.88 -3.85 7.27
C ASP A 377 -5.54 -3.13 7.42
N LEU A 378 -4.46 -3.92 7.58
CA LEU A 378 -3.12 -3.39 7.79
C LEU A 378 -2.24 -3.74 6.60
N THR A 379 -1.47 -2.80 6.10
CA THR A 379 -0.50 -3.06 5.02
C THR A 379 0.90 -2.77 5.52
N PHE A 380 1.86 -3.58 5.09
CA PHE A 380 3.27 -3.35 5.41
C PHE A 380 3.81 -2.19 4.57
N GLY A 381 4.53 -1.27 5.19
CA GLY A 381 5.28 -0.23 4.50
C GLY A 381 6.62 0.02 5.14
N ASP A 382 7.54 0.58 4.37
CA ASP A 382 8.85 1.01 4.86
C ASP A 382 9.38 2.16 3.99
N TRP A 383 10.63 2.55 4.23
CA TRP A 383 11.31 3.57 3.43
C TRP A 383 12.17 2.98 2.30
N ALA A 384 11.88 1.77 1.84
CA ALA A 384 12.54 1.09 0.71
C ALA A 384 14.09 1.14 0.78
N SER A 385 14.66 0.65 1.88
CA SER A 385 16.12 0.67 2.11
C SER A 385 16.72 2.08 2.15
N THR A 386 15.95 3.08 2.58
CA THR A 386 16.44 4.46 2.74
C THR A 386 16.40 4.94 4.19
N ARG A 387 17.07 6.06 4.41
CA ARG A 387 17.29 6.71 5.70
C ARG A 387 17.09 8.22 5.60
N PRO A 388 17.04 8.95 6.73
CA PRO A 388 17.08 10.41 6.72
C PRO A 388 18.31 10.91 5.97
N SER A 389 18.20 12.06 5.29
CA SER A 389 19.35 12.67 4.62
C SER A 389 20.40 13.06 5.65
N GLN A 390 21.65 12.64 5.46
CA GLN A 390 22.78 13.12 6.24
C GLN A 390 23.48 14.26 5.49
N GLY A 391 23.93 15.28 6.24
CA GLY A 391 24.73 16.37 5.68
C GLY A 391 26.20 15.95 5.55
N GLY A 392 26.72 15.91 4.33
CA GLY A 392 28.13 15.60 4.06
C GLY A 392 28.27 14.91 2.71
N GLY A 393 29.16 15.40 1.86
CA GLY A 393 29.45 14.81 0.56
C GLY A 393 30.93 14.93 0.22
N GLY A 394 31.46 13.93 -0.50
CA GLY A 394 32.72 14.09 -1.23
C GLY A 394 33.63 12.87 -1.35
N ASN A 395 33.40 11.78 -0.60
CA ASN A 395 34.24 10.58 -0.74
C ASN A 395 33.57 9.56 -1.66
N THR A 396 34.38 8.90 -2.49
CA THR A 396 33.98 7.69 -3.21
C THR A 396 33.43 6.69 -2.20
N ILE A 397 32.16 6.33 -2.35
CA ILE A 397 31.53 5.34 -1.49
C ILE A 397 31.83 3.97 -2.10
N PRO A 398 32.47 3.06 -1.34
CA PRO A 398 32.78 1.72 -1.85
C PRO A 398 31.52 0.99 -2.29
N SER A 399 31.68 0.16 -3.30
CA SER A 399 30.62 -0.66 -3.88
C SER A 399 29.97 -1.53 -2.79
N ARG A 400 28.64 -1.55 -2.75
CA ARG A 400 27.86 -2.16 -1.66
C ARG A 400 26.58 -2.81 -2.18
N ILE A 401 26.27 -4.00 -1.68
CA ILE A 401 25.04 -4.73 -1.95
C ILE A 401 24.28 -4.90 -0.64
N ASP A 402 23.02 -4.45 -0.62
CA ASP A 402 22.13 -4.52 0.53
C ASP A 402 20.98 -5.47 0.21
N VAL A 403 20.81 -6.53 0.98
CA VAL A 403 19.74 -7.52 0.81
C VAL A 403 18.85 -7.54 2.03
N ALA A 404 17.57 -7.21 1.85
CA ALA A 404 16.58 -7.30 2.90
C ALA A 404 16.29 -8.76 3.26
N LYS A 405 16.30 -9.08 4.55
CA LYS A 405 15.73 -10.30 5.13
C LYS A 405 14.53 -9.93 6.00
N MET A 406 13.84 -10.94 6.53
CA MET A 406 12.65 -10.73 7.37
C MET A 406 12.92 -9.81 8.59
N ASN A 407 14.03 -9.98 9.29
CA ASN A 407 14.34 -9.22 10.52
C ASN A 407 15.74 -8.60 10.50
N SER A 408 16.36 -8.50 9.33
CA SER A 408 17.75 -8.06 9.18
C SER A 408 18.06 -7.62 7.76
N TRP A 409 19.23 -7.02 7.59
CA TRP A 409 19.84 -6.63 6.33
C TRP A 409 21.15 -7.37 6.21
N HIS A 410 21.31 -8.15 5.15
CA HIS A 410 22.61 -8.71 4.81
C HIS A 410 23.32 -7.74 3.86
N ILE A 411 24.44 -7.20 4.33
CA ILE A 411 25.15 -6.13 3.65
C ILE A 411 26.55 -6.62 3.32
N PHE A 412 26.87 -6.63 2.03
CA PHE A 412 28.23 -6.74 1.55
C PHE A 412 28.74 -5.35 1.21
N ARG A 413 29.91 -4.96 1.72
CA ARG A 413 30.60 -3.72 1.31
C ARG A 413 32.04 -4.02 0.92
N ALA A 414 32.46 -3.55 -0.25
CA ALA A 414 33.84 -3.67 -0.69
C ALA A 414 34.81 -2.94 0.27
N ASP A 415 36.03 -3.45 0.35
CA ASP A 415 37.10 -2.78 1.07
C ASP A 415 37.38 -1.44 0.35
N PRO A 416 37.38 -0.29 1.05
CA PRO A 416 37.72 1.00 0.44
C PRO A 416 39.08 1.03 -0.27
N ASP A 417 40.04 0.21 0.19
CA ASP A 417 41.40 0.16 -0.35
C ASP A 417 41.56 -0.88 -1.48
N ASP A 418 40.57 -1.78 -1.67
CA ASP A 418 40.54 -2.85 -2.67
C ASP A 418 39.12 -3.07 -3.20
N ASP A 419 38.53 -2.02 -3.77
CA ASP A 419 37.19 -2.06 -4.36
C ASP A 419 37.27 -2.50 -5.83
N PRO A 420 36.86 -3.74 -6.17
CA PRO A 420 36.91 -4.23 -7.54
C PRO A 420 35.79 -3.61 -8.41
N GLY A 421 34.92 -2.78 -7.82
CA GLY A 421 33.77 -2.18 -8.46
C GLY A 421 32.56 -3.11 -8.53
N PHE A 422 31.39 -2.51 -8.73
CA PHE A 422 30.12 -3.23 -8.85
C PHE A 422 30.09 -4.37 -9.89
N PRO A 423 30.67 -4.24 -11.11
CA PRO A 423 30.63 -5.31 -12.11
C PRO A 423 31.32 -6.59 -11.65
N GLU A 424 32.43 -6.51 -10.91
CA GLU A 424 33.15 -7.70 -10.46
C GLU A 424 32.49 -8.31 -9.20
N LEU A 425 31.93 -7.48 -8.31
CA LEU A 425 31.08 -7.96 -7.21
C LEU A 425 29.87 -8.75 -7.71
N ASP A 426 29.30 -8.35 -8.85
CA ASP A 426 28.20 -9.05 -9.50
C ASP A 426 28.58 -10.47 -9.92
N THR A 427 29.78 -10.67 -10.49
CA THR A 427 30.24 -12.02 -10.88
C THR A 427 30.53 -12.96 -9.69
N ARG A 428 30.88 -12.40 -8.52
CA ARG A 428 31.10 -13.17 -7.28
C ARG A 428 29.78 -13.66 -6.64
N LYS A 429 28.62 -13.22 -7.15
CA LYS A 429 27.26 -13.60 -6.66
C LYS A 429 26.90 -15.07 -6.77
N ASN A 430 27.53 -15.85 -7.63
CA ASN A 430 27.33 -17.31 -7.64
C ASN A 430 27.75 -18.00 -6.32
N ARG A 431 28.41 -17.28 -5.41
CA ARG A 431 28.81 -17.73 -4.07
C ARG A 431 27.85 -17.28 -2.95
N TRP A 432 27.02 -16.28 -3.21
CA TRP A 432 26.02 -15.73 -2.29
C TRP A 432 24.66 -16.32 -2.67
N ARG A 433 24.25 -17.43 -2.04
CA ARG A 433 22.88 -17.94 -2.21
C ARG A 433 21.94 -16.96 -1.52
N PHE A 434 21.29 -16.12 -2.30
CA PHE A 434 20.29 -15.19 -1.82
C PHE A 434 19.07 -16.00 -1.37
N GLY A 435 18.59 -15.78 -0.14
CA GLY A 435 17.27 -16.26 0.23
C GLY A 435 16.20 -15.57 -0.62
N GLY A 436 15.04 -16.22 -0.80
CA GLY A 436 14.05 -15.99 -1.86
C GLY A 436 13.62 -14.55 -2.20
N TYR A 437 13.86 -13.54 -1.36
CA TYR A 437 13.60 -12.13 -1.72
C TYR A 437 14.70 -11.46 -2.55
N GLY A 438 15.96 -11.91 -2.47
CA GLY A 438 17.07 -11.30 -3.23
C GLY A 438 17.22 -11.87 -4.63
N ASP A 439 16.88 -13.15 -4.82
CA ASP A 439 16.93 -13.83 -6.13
C ASP A 439 15.71 -13.46 -7.01
N SER A 440 14.52 -13.27 -6.43
CA SER A 440 13.26 -12.98 -7.13
C SER A 440 13.09 -11.54 -7.60
N LEU A 441 13.86 -10.59 -7.06
CA LEU A 441 13.89 -9.22 -7.55
C LEU A 441 14.80 -9.07 -8.79
N ILE A 442 15.76 -9.99 -9.02
CA ILE A 442 16.94 -9.74 -9.89
C ILE A 442 17.43 -10.98 -10.68
N ARG A 443 16.54 -11.79 -11.25
CA ARG A 443 16.91 -12.72 -12.35
C ARG A 443 15.99 -12.68 -13.57
N SER A 444 16.59 -12.47 -14.74
CA SER A 444 15.96 -12.68 -16.04
C SER A 444 15.84 -14.18 -16.36
N ASP A 445 14.83 -14.57 -17.16
CA ASP A 445 14.62 -15.93 -17.69
C ASP A 445 15.78 -16.42 -18.58
N ASP A 446 16.66 -15.51 -18.99
CA ASP A 446 17.84 -15.71 -19.82
C ASP A 446 19.15 -15.85 -19.02
N GLY A 447 19.08 -15.85 -17.68
CA GLY A 447 20.20 -16.21 -16.81
C GLY A 447 21.27 -15.13 -16.63
N GLU A 448 21.01 -13.89 -17.06
CA GLU A 448 21.88 -12.74 -16.84
C GLU A 448 21.26 -11.79 -15.77
N PRO A 449 21.95 -11.50 -14.65
CA PRO A 449 21.44 -10.63 -13.58
C PRO A 449 21.62 -9.14 -13.88
N TRP A 450 20.67 -8.29 -13.47
CA TRP A 450 20.75 -6.82 -13.56
C TRP A 450 20.40 -6.14 -12.24
N TRP A 451 21.39 -5.52 -11.58
CA TRP A 451 21.21 -4.81 -10.30
C TRP A 451 21.31 -3.30 -10.46
N ILE A 452 20.59 -2.60 -9.59
CA ILE A 452 20.60 -1.13 -9.47
C ILE A 452 21.53 -0.72 -8.34
N PRO A 453 22.44 0.24 -8.57
CA PRO A 453 23.34 0.73 -7.53
C PRO A 453 22.56 1.31 -6.34
N SER A 454 22.94 0.87 -5.14
CA SER A 454 22.43 1.40 -3.87
C SER A 454 22.62 2.94 -3.81
N PRO A 455 21.71 3.73 -3.17
CA PRO A 455 21.59 5.20 -3.27
C PRO A 455 22.77 6.06 -2.77
N CYS A 456 23.96 5.50 -2.69
CA CYS A 456 25.17 6.16 -2.21
C CYS A 456 26.26 6.27 -3.28
N SER A 457 26.03 5.91 -4.53
CA SER A 457 27.05 6.03 -5.60
C SER A 457 26.59 6.89 -6.76
N VAL A 458 26.15 8.14 -6.48
CA VAL A 458 26.32 9.32 -7.35
C VAL A 458 26.46 10.57 -6.51
#